data_AF-A0A8T5E5I4-F1
#
_entry.id   AF-A0A8T5E5I4-F1
#
_cell.length_a   1.000
_cell.length_b   1.000
_cell.length_c   1.000
_cell.angle_alpha   90.00
_cell.angle_beta   90.00
_cell.angle_gamma   90.00
#
_symmetry.space_group_name_H-M   'P 1'
#
loop_
_entity.id
_entity.type
_entity.pdbx_description
1 polymer ?
#
loop_
_entity_poly.entity_id
_entity_poly.type
_entity_poly.pdbx_seq_one_letter_code
_entity_poly.pdbx_strand_id
1 'polypeptide(L)'
;MTGKLYIVGVGPGHHDHMTFRAKEVITESDTIVGYETYVNLVQDLIGGKTIHRYAMTQEVERAHQCIDLAKSGKIVSLVSSGDPGIYGMAGLIYETLAATGWEPSDGLKVEIIPGVSALNSCASIVGSPLMTDFAVVSMSDLMVPWEIIQKRVESAAQGDFVIVIYNPKSQKRVHQLQDTQKILLEHRKPTTPVA
;
A
#
# COMPACT_ATOMS: atom_id res chain seq x y z
N MET A 1 7.42 -27.98 9.08
CA MET A 1 6.09 -27.33 9.08
C MET A 1 6.11 -26.27 8.00
N THR A 2 5.07 -26.16 7.20
CA THR A 2 4.97 -25.13 6.16
C THR A 2 4.62 -23.80 6.81
N GLY A 3 5.40 -22.76 6.53
CA GLY A 3 5.22 -21.45 7.14
C GLY A 3 4.06 -20.68 6.51
N LYS A 4 3.91 -19.41 6.94
CA LYS A 4 2.82 -18.53 6.53
C LYS A 4 3.34 -17.11 6.31
N LEU A 5 2.86 -16.47 5.26
CA LEU A 5 3.15 -15.07 4.96
C LEU A 5 1.85 -14.25 5.01
N TYR A 6 1.75 -13.40 6.02
CA TYR A 6 0.74 -12.37 6.12
C TYR A 6 1.24 -11.07 5.48
N ILE A 7 0.42 -10.47 4.60
CA ILE A 7 0.67 -9.15 4.03
C ILE A 7 -0.31 -8.20 4.73
N VAL A 8 0.17 -7.39 5.66
CA VAL A 8 -0.67 -6.76 6.69
C VAL A 8 -0.80 -5.26 6.49
N GLY A 9 -2.03 -4.80 6.28
CA GLY A 9 -2.40 -3.38 6.34
C GLY A 9 -2.57 -2.92 7.77
N VAL A 10 -1.70 -2.03 8.24
CA VAL A 10 -1.77 -1.48 9.61
C VAL A 10 -2.64 -0.23 9.72
N GLY A 11 -3.26 0.20 8.61
CA GLY A 11 -4.09 1.39 8.56
C GLY A 11 -3.28 2.70 8.48
N PRO A 12 -3.91 3.85 8.75
CA PRO A 12 -3.33 5.17 8.50
C PRO A 12 -2.29 5.63 9.54
N GLY A 13 -2.07 4.86 10.61
CA GLY A 13 -1.02 5.13 11.60
C GLY A 13 -1.48 4.92 13.05
N HIS A 14 -2.66 5.43 13.42
CA HIS A 14 -3.15 5.29 14.79
C HIS A 14 -3.77 3.90 15.05
N HIS A 15 -3.54 3.34 16.24
CA HIS A 15 -4.00 2.00 16.63
C HIS A 15 -5.53 1.83 16.64
N ASP A 16 -6.27 2.93 16.77
CA ASP A 16 -7.74 2.92 16.73
C ASP A 16 -8.28 2.60 15.33
N HIS A 17 -7.47 2.84 14.30
CA HIS A 17 -7.81 2.54 12.90
C HIS A 17 -7.20 1.22 12.41
N MET A 18 -6.47 0.51 13.27
CA MET A 18 -5.93 -0.80 12.96
C MET A 18 -7.00 -1.86 13.17
N THR A 19 -7.22 -2.71 12.17
CA THR A 19 -8.23 -3.77 12.25
C THR A 19 -7.85 -4.78 13.34
N PHE A 20 -8.87 -5.40 13.94
CA PHE A 20 -8.65 -6.47 14.92
C PHE A 20 -7.82 -7.62 14.32
N ARG A 21 -8.14 -8.02 13.08
CA ARG A 21 -7.40 -9.06 12.36
C ARG A 21 -5.92 -8.73 12.17
N ALA A 22 -5.56 -7.46 11.87
CA ALA A 22 -4.17 -7.05 11.76
C ALA A 22 -3.41 -7.23 13.09
N LYS A 23 -4.02 -6.85 14.22
CA LYS A 23 -3.43 -7.04 15.57
C LYS A 23 -3.22 -8.53 15.87
N GLU A 24 -4.20 -9.37 15.56
CA GLU A 24 -4.11 -10.82 15.78
C GLU A 24 -2.95 -11.46 15.02
N VAL A 25 -2.83 -11.19 13.71
CA VAL A 25 -1.78 -11.84 12.90
C VAL A 25 -0.38 -11.35 13.23
N ILE A 26 -0.23 -10.08 13.61
CA ILE A 26 1.04 -9.53 14.09
C ILE A 26 1.43 -10.23 15.38
N THR A 27 0.46 -10.46 16.27
CA THR A 27 0.67 -11.19 17.53
C THR A 27 1.04 -12.66 17.27
N GLU A 28 0.38 -13.34 16.33
CA GLU A 28 0.69 -14.73 15.91
C GLU A 28 2.08 -14.87 15.28
N SER A 29 2.57 -13.83 14.59
CA SER A 29 3.80 -13.92 13.79
C SER A 29 5.06 -14.00 14.64
N ASP A 30 6.02 -14.83 14.23
CA ASP A 30 7.35 -14.92 14.86
C ASP A 30 8.30 -13.86 14.29
N THR A 31 8.04 -13.44 13.04
CA THR A 31 8.89 -12.53 12.28
C THR A 31 8.09 -11.39 11.67
N ILE A 32 8.59 -10.16 11.84
CA ILE A 32 8.01 -8.93 11.28
C ILE A 32 8.98 -8.37 10.25
N VAL A 33 8.47 -8.04 9.08
CA VAL A 33 9.24 -7.43 7.99
C VAL A 33 8.52 -6.18 7.53
N GLY A 34 9.24 -5.09 7.28
CA GLY A 34 8.61 -3.88 6.75
C GLY A 34 9.56 -2.72 6.52
N TYR A 35 9.02 -1.65 5.95
CA TYR A 35 9.70 -0.36 5.94
C TYR A 35 9.79 0.18 7.37
N GLU A 36 10.93 0.79 7.73
CA GLU A 36 11.20 1.22 9.11
C GLU A 36 10.06 2.02 9.73
N THR A 37 9.49 2.99 9.00
CA THR A 37 8.36 3.80 9.46
C THR A 37 7.13 2.97 9.77
N TYR A 38 6.84 1.91 9.00
CA TYR A 38 5.66 1.07 9.20
C TYR A 38 5.86 0.07 10.35
N VAL A 39 7.08 -0.46 10.50
CA VAL A 39 7.44 -1.25 11.68
C VAL A 39 7.33 -0.39 12.94
N ASN A 40 7.61 0.92 12.84
CA ASN A 40 7.45 1.83 13.96
C ASN A 40 6.00 2.04 14.41
N LEU A 41 5.01 1.81 13.54
CA LEU A 41 3.57 1.91 13.88
C LEU A 41 3.04 0.73 14.70
N VAL A 42 3.83 -0.34 14.86
CA VAL A 42 3.42 -1.58 15.53
C VAL A 42 4.40 -2.01 16.62
N GLN A 43 5.25 -1.09 17.11
CA GLN A 43 6.35 -1.41 18.03
C GLN A 43 5.90 -2.07 19.33
N ASP A 44 4.75 -1.64 19.84
CA ASP A 44 4.07 -2.16 21.02
C ASP A 44 3.60 -3.62 20.85
N LEU A 45 3.37 -4.06 19.61
CA LEU A 45 2.86 -5.41 19.29
C LEU A 45 3.96 -6.43 18.99
N ILE A 46 5.21 -5.99 18.80
CA ILE A 46 6.28 -6.82 18.19
C ILE A 46 7.39 -7.22 19.16
N GLY A 47 7.20 -7.02 20.46
CA GLY A 47 8.14 -7.43 21.49
C GLY A 47 8.48 -8.92 21.42
N GLY A 48 9.78 -9.27 21.51
CA GLY A 48 10.25 -10.66 21.50
C GLY A 48 10.25 -11.35 20.13
N LYS A 49 9.86 -10.65 19.05
CA LYS A 49 9.84 -11.19 17.69
C LYS A 49 11.14 -10.91 16.94
N THR A 50 11.39 -11.63 15.85
CA THR A 50 12.47 -11.28 14.90
C THR A 50 11.99 -10.13 14.02
N ILE A 51 12.80 -9.07 13.85
CA ILE A 51 12.38 -7.86 13.12
C ILE A 51 13.39 -7.57 11.99
N HIS A 52 12.90 -7.50 10.75
CA HIS A 52 13.65 -7.07 9.58
C HIS A 52 13.16 -5.70 9.12
N ARG A 53 14.03 -4.69 9.23
CA ARG A 53 13.74 -3.29 8.84
C ARG A 53 14.45 -2.97 7.53
N TYR A 54 13.71 -2.38 6.61
CA TYR A 54 14.22 -1.94 5.31
C TYR A 54 14.15 -0.43 5.17
N ALA A 55 15.05 0.12 4.33
CA ALA A 55 14.94 1.46 3.80
C ALA A 55 13.96 1.51 2.61
N MET A 56 13.72 2.70 2.06
CA MET A 56 12.97 2.84 0.80
C MET A 56 13.75 2.19 -0.36
N THR A 57 13.08 1.87 -1.48
CA THR A 57 13.65 1.35 -2.74
C THR A 57 14.16 -0.09 -2.72
N GLN A 58 13.90 -0.82 -1.64
CA GLN A 58 14.28 -2.24 -1.48
C GLN A 58 13.05 -3.16 -1.51
N GLU A 59 12.01 -2.79 -2.26
CA GLU A 59 10.73 -3.53 -2.30
C GLU A 59 10.94 -4.98 -2.78
N VAL A 60 11.74 -5.18 -3.83
CA VAL A 60 11.99 -6.51 -4.43
C VAL A 60 12.76 -7.41 -3.46
N GLU A 61 13.85 -6.91 -2.89
CA GLU A 61 14.65 -7.64 -1.89
C GLU A 61 13.80 -8.03 -0.67
N ARG A 62 12.98 -7.09 -0.18
CA ARG A 62 12.06 -7.33 0.93
C ARG A 62 11.03 -8.42 0.60
N ALA A 63 10.50 -8.42 -0.63
CA ALA A 63 9.56 -9.44 -1.09
C ALA A 63 10.21 -10.84 -1.07
N HIS A 64 11.40 -10.98 -1.64
CA HIS A 64 12.15 -12.25 -1.62
C HIS A 64 12.42 -12.73 -0.19
N GLN A 65 12.91 -11.86 0.69
CA GLN A 65 13.20 -12.23 2.07
C GLN A 65 11.94 -12.73 2.80
N CYS A 66 10.78 -12.08 2.63
CA CYS A 66 9.53 -12.52 3.24
C CYS A 66 9.15 -13.94 2.79
N ILE A 67 9.27 -14.20 1.49
CA ILE A 67 8.94 -15.50 0.90
C ILE A 67 9.90 -16.57 1.42
N ASP A 68 11.22 -16.30 1.47
CA ASP A 68 12.22 -17.25 1.93
C ASP A 68 12.05 -17.61 3.41
N LEU A 69 11.78 -16.61 4.26
CA LEU A 69 11.50 -16.82 5.68
C LEU A 69 10.23 -17.66 5.89
N ALA A 70 9.18 -17.41 5.11
CA ALA A 70 7.95 -18.20 5.21
C ALA A 70 8.15 -19.63 4.67
N LYS A 71 8.91 -19.81 3.58
CA LYS A 71 9.31 -21.13 3.06
C LYS A 71 10.18 -21.90 4.06
N SER A 72 10.96 -21.22 4.90
CA SER A 72 11.72 -21.84 5.98
C SER A 72 10.86 -22.26 7.19
N GLY A 73 9.53 -22.11 7.12
CA GLY A 73 8.59 -22.57 8.15
C GLY A 73 8.16 -21.50 9.16
N LYS A 74 8.57 -20.24 9.00
CA LYS A 74 8.19 -19.15 9.93
C LYS A 74 6.80 -18.59 9.62
N ILE A 75 6.17 -17.97 10.62
CA ILE A 75 5.02 -17.10 10.46
C ILE A 75 5.52 -15.66 10.34
N VAL A 76 5.37 -15.10 9.13
CA VAL A 76 5.92 -13.80 8.75
C VAL A 76 4.79 -12.80 8.56
N SER A 77 4.86 -11.64 9.20
CA SER A 77 4.01 -10.48 8.88
C SER A 77 4.82 -9.41 8.15
N LEU A 78 4.51 -9.20 6.87
CA LEU A 78 4.98 -8.07 6.07
C LEU A 78 4.04 -6.88 6.30
N VAL A 79 4.47 -5.90 7.10
CA VAL A 79 3.64 -4.74 7.45
C VAL A 79 3.71 -3.63 6.39
N SER A 80 2.54 -3.10 6.04
CA SER A 80 2.33 -1.98 5.11
C SER A 80 1.38 -0.96 5.74
N SER A 81 1.63 0.34 5.53
CA SER A 81 0.65 1.36 5.89
C SER A 81 -0.61 1.26 5.02
N GLY A 82 -1.73 1.74 5.52
CA GLY A 82 -3.01 1.69 4.82
C GLY A 82 -3.44 0.26 4.54
N ASP A 83 -3.79 0.02 3.27
CA ASP A 83 -4.11 -1.31 2.75
C ASP A 83 -2.96 -1.82 1.86
N PRO A 84 -2.49 -3.07 2.02
CA PRO A 84 -1.35 -3.60 1.28
C PRO A 84 -1.64 -3.83 -0.21
N GLY A 85 -2.92 -3.89 -0.60
CA GLY A 85 -3.38 -3.97 -1.99
C GLY A 85 -3.41 -2.63 -2.72
N ILE A 86 -3.32 -1.50 -2.00
CA ILE A 86 -3.40 -0.15 -2.59
C ILE A 86 -2.01 0.49 -2.58
N TYR A 87 -1.30 0.40 -3.72
CA TYR A 87 0.09 0.85 -3.88
C TYR A 87 1.05 0.30 -2.82
N GLY A 88 0.70 -0.87 -2.26
CA GLY A 88 1.48 -1.57 -1.26
C GLY A 88 2.25 -2.76 -1.84
N MET A 89 2.64 -3.69 -0.97
CA MET A 89 3.52 -4.81 -1.31
C MET A 89 2.78 -6.05 -1.83
N ALA A 90 1.44 -6.10 -1.75
CA ALA A 90 0.72 -7.32 -2.08
C ALA A 90 0.95 -7.77 -3.53
N GLY A 91 0.83 -6.86 -4.50
CA GLY A 91 1.06 -7.14 -5.91
C GLY A 91 2.46 -7.72 -6.16
N LEU A 92 3.49 -7.08 -5.61
CA LEU A 92 4.88 -7.52 -5.79
C LEU A 92 5.15 -8.90 -5.16
N ILE A 93 4.53 -9.22 -4.02
CA ILE A 93 4.63 -10.58 -3.44
C ILE A 93 4.03 -11.62 -4.39
N TYR A 94 2.83 -11.38 -4.92
CA TYR A 94 2.20 -12.32 -5.85
C TYR A 94 2.96 -12.43 -7.17
N GLU A 95 3.48 -11.32 -7.73
CA GLU A 95 4.35 -11.34 -8.91
C GLU A 95 5.60 -12.19 -8.67
N THR A 96 6.24 -12.03 -7.51
CA THR A 96 7.44 -12.78 -7.14
C THR A 96 7.14 -14.27 -6.96
N LEU A 97 6.02 -14.61 -6.33
CA LEU A 97 5.58 -16.00 -6.16
C LEU A 97 5.25 -16.65 -7.52
N ALA A 98 4.47 -15.96 -8.36
CA ALA A 98 4.10 -16.43 -9.69
C ALA A 98 5.34 -16.69 -10.57
N ALA A 99 6.37 -15.85 -10.48
CA ALA A 99 7.63 -16.05 -11.19
C ALA A 99 8.38 -17.33 -10.77
N THR A 100 8.08 -17.88 -9.59
CA THR A 100 8.64 -19.15 -9.10
C THR A 100 7.76 -20.37 -9.40
N GLY A 101 6.63 -20.18 -10.09
CA GLY A 101 5.65 -21.23 -10.35
C GLY A 101 4.84 -21.63 -9.11
N TRP A 102 4.74 -20.75 -8.11
CA TRP A 102 3.96 -21.01 -6.90
C TRP A 102 2.46 -21.03 -7.21
N GLU A 103 1.79 -22.05 -6.69
CA GLU A 103 0.35 -22.18 -6.62
C GLU A 103 -0.13 -22.15 -5.16
N PRO A 104 -1.36 -21.70 -4.87
CA PRO A 104 -1.92 -21.72 -3.52
C PRO A 104 -1.91 -23.11 -2.84
N SER A 105 -1.83 -24.19 -3.63
CA SER A 105 -1.72 -25.57 -3.14
C SER A 105 -0.32 -25.99 -2.69
N ASP A 106 0.74 -25.22 -3.00
CA ASP A 106 2.15 -25.58 -2.76
C ASP A 106 2.58 -25.48 -1.29
N GLY A 107 1.61 -25.40 -0.39
CA GLY A 107 1.79 -25.48 1.05
C GLY A 107 2.18 -24.16 1.73
N LEU A 108 2.87 -23.24 1.04
CA LEU A 108 3.08 -21.89 1.56
C LEU A 108 1.75 -21.13 1.58
N LYS A 109 1.27 -20.79 2.77
CA LYS A 109 0.03 -20.01 2.95
C LYS A 109 0.34 -18.53 2.86
N VAL A 110 -0.34 -17.82 1.95
CA VAL A 110 -0.23 -16.38 1.79
C VAL A 110 -1.60 -15.75 1.99
N GLU A 111 -1.71 -14.78 2.89
CA GLU A 111 -2.97 -14.13 3.24
C GLU A 111 -2.77 -12.61 3.29
N ILE A 112 -3.63 -11.87 2.58
CA ILE A 112 -3.69 -10.41 2.67
C ILE A 112 -4.63 -10.03 3.80
N ILE A 113 -4.15 -9.20 4.72
CA ILE A 113 -4.97 -8.63 5.79
C ILE A 113 -5.29 -7.17 5.44
N PRO A 114 -6.57 -6.83 5.23
CA PRO A 114 -6.95 -5.49 4.82
C PRO A 114 -6.74 -4.47 5.94
N GLY A 115 -6.47 -3.24 5.52
CA GLY A 115 -6.30 -2.09 6.42
C GLY A 115 -7.05 -0.86 5.92
N VAL A 116 -7.33 0.09 6.81
CA VAL A 116 -7.98 1.34 6.42
C VAL A 116 -6.99 2.16 5.59
N SER A 117 -7.24 2.31 4.29
CA SER A 117 -6.36 3.05 3.39
C SER A 117 -6.45 4.57 3.60
N ALA A 118 -5.42 5.29 3.16
CA ALA A 118 -5.34 6.74 3.30
C ALA A 118 -6.54 7.46 2.68
N LEU A 119 -7.10 6.97 1.57
CA LEU A 119 -8.28 7.54 0.93
C LEU A 119 -9.50 7.62 1.88
N ASN A 120 -9.79 6.54 2.62
CA ASN A 120 -10.90 6.50 3.55
C ASN A 120 -10.58 7.34 4.80
N SER A 121 -9.33 7.27 5.28
CA SER A 121 -8.89 8.05 6.43
C SER A 121 -9.00 9.55 6.17
N CYS A 122 -8.47 10.04 5.04
CA CYS A 122 -8.57 11.45 4.65
C CYS A 122 -10.03 11.86 4.42
N ALA A 123 -10.82 11.04 3.72
CA ALA A 123 -12.23 11.33 3.47
C ALA A 123 -13.01 11.54 4.78
N SER A 124 -12.76 10.73 5.82
CA SER A 124 -13.43 10.85 7.12
C SER A 124 -13.18 12.17 7.84
N ILE A 125 -12.07 12.84 7.55
CA ILE A 125 -11.70 14.14 8.12
C ILE A 125 -12.29 15.28 7.28
N VAL A 126 -12.36 15.08 5.96
CA VAL A 126 -12.89 16.08 5.01
C VAL A 126 -14.43 16.10 5.00
N GLY A 127 -15.10 14.98 5.25
CA GLY A 127 -16.56 14.84 5.23
C GLY A 127 -16.99 13.63 4.40
N SER A 128 -17.59 13.88 3.23
CA SER A 128 -18.04 12.82 2.31
C SER A 128 -17.51 12.99 0.87
N PRO A 129 -16.21 13.28 0.64
CA PRO A 129 -15.70 13.55 -0.70
C PRO A 129 -15.77 12.33 -1.63
N LEU A 130 -15.86 11.10 -1.08
CA LEU A 130 -15.85 9.84 -1.85
C LEU A 130 -17.23 9.16 -1.87
N MET A 131 -18.32 9.93 -1.76
CA MET A 131 -19.70 9.39 -1.74
C MET A 131 -20.18 8.92 -3.12
N THR A 132 -19.58 9.42 -4.20
CA THR A 132 -19.89 9.09 -5.60
C THR A 132 -18.73 8.34 -6.24
N ASP A 133 -18.86 8.01 -7.53
CA ASP A 133 -17.81 7.37 -8.30
C ASP A 133 -16.48 8.13 -8.18
N PHE A 134 -15.43 7.39 -7.81
CA PHE A 134 -14.10 7.94 -7.64
C PHE A 134 -13.02 7.06 -8.27
N ALA A 135 -11.92 7.69 -8.66
CA ALA A 135 -10.72 7.06 -9.17
C ALA A 135 -9.55 7.36 -8.23
N VAL A 136 -8.67 6.38 -8.07
CA VAL A 136 -7.44 6.53 -7.28
C VAL A 136 -6.25 6.46 -8.22
N VAL A 137 -5.40 7.48 -8.18
CA VAL A 137 -4.22 7.59 -9.05
C VAL A 137 -2.97 7.89 -8.22
N SER A 138 -1.85 7.27 -8.57
CA SER A 138 -0.55 7.53 -7.97
C SER A 138 0.28 8.42 -8.88
N MET A 139 0.90 9.46 -8.34
CA MET A 139 1.83 10.33 -9.09
C MET A 139 3.26 9.77 -9.15
N SER A 140 3.48 8.54 -8.69
CA SER A 140 4.77 7.89 -8.77
C SER A 140 5.04 7.34 -10.17
N ASP A 141 5.95 7.96 -10.89
CA ASP A 141 6.44 7.59 -12.21
C ASP A 141 7.66 6.67 -12.20
N LEU A 142 8.07 6.18 -11.02
CA LEU A 142 9.26 5.32 -10.86
C LEU A 142 9.19 4.04 -11.72
N MET A 143 8.01 3.41 -11.78
CA MET A 143 7.78 2.15 -12.51
C MET A 143 6.72 2.30 -13.60
N VAL A 144 6.07 3.46 -13.69
CA VAL A 144 4.97 3.72 -14.62
C VAL A 144 5.33 4.97 -15.42
N PRO A 145 5.48 4.88 -16.75
CA PRO A 145 5.74 6.05 -17.59
C PRO A 145 4.75 7.19 -17.30
N TRP A 146 5.26 8.41 -17.23
CA TRP A 146 4.47 9.59 -16.85
C TRP A 146 3.27 9.79 -17.78
N GLU A 147 3.42 9.52 -19.07
CA GLU A 147 2.39 9.64 -20.10
C GLU A 147 1.18 8.73 -19.81
N ILE A 148 1.42 7.56 -19.21
CA ILE A 148 0.35 6.65 -18.77
C ILE A 148 -0.40 7.25 -17.57
N ILE A 149 0.31 7.88 -16.63
CA ILE A 149 -0.30 8.54 -15.47
C ILE A 149 -1.15 9.74 -15.94
N GLN A 150 -0.62 10.57 -16.84
CA GLN A 150 -1.37 11.68 -17.45
C GLN A 150 -2.64 11.18 -18.12
N LYS A 151 -2.55 10.11 -18.93
CA LYS A 151 -3.73 9.49 -19.57
C LYS A 151 -4.78 9.04 -18.54
N ARG A 152 -4.35 8.45 -17.41
CA ARG A 152 -5.27 8.02 -16.35
C ARG A 152 -5.99 9.20 -15.69
N VAL A 153 -5.24 10.26 -15.37
CA VAL A 153 -5.80 11.50 -14.79
C VAL A 153 -6.81 12.12 -15.75
N GLU A 154 -6.42 12.28 -17.01
CA GLU A 154 -7.26 12.82 -18.08
C GLU A 154 -8.55 12.00 -18.24
N SER A 155 -8.46 10.67 -18.32
CA SER A 155 -9.64 9.80 -18.44
C SER A 155 -10.55 9.88 -17.21
N ALA A 156 -9.99 9.94 -16.00
CA ALA A 156 -10.79 10.12 -14.78
C ALA A 156 -11.49 11.49 -14.75
N ALA A 157 -10.82 12.53 -15.27
CA ALA A 157 -11.39 13.87 -15.40
C ALA A 157 -12.54 13.91 -16.41
N GLN A 158 -12.34 13.32 -17.60
CA GLN A 158 -13.36 13.19 -18.64
C GLN A 158 -14.59 12.40 -18.18
N GLY A 159 -14.40 11.39 -17.33
CA GLY A 159 -15.47 10.60 -16.73
C GLY A 159 -16.14 11.25 -15.50
N ASP A 160 -15.77 12.47 -15.15
CA ASP A 160 -16.27 13.22 -13.98
C ASP A 160 -16.13 12.48 -12.63
N PHE A 161 -15.11 11.63 -12.49
CA PHE A 161 -14.84 10.92 -11.24
C PHE A 161 -14.30 11.86 -10.16
N VAL A 162 -14.58 11.63 -8.87
CA VAL A 162 -13.74 12.21 -7.82
C VAL A 162 -12.34 11.58 -7.92
N ILE A 163 -11.27 12.37 -7.79
CA ILE A 163 -9.91 11.86 -7.98
C ILE A 163 -9.14 11.94 -6.67
N VAL A 164 -8.68 10.79 -6.19
CA VAL A 164 -7.79 10.68 -5.02
C VAL A 164 -6.36 10.51 -5.52
N ILE A 165 -5.48 11.42 -5.08
CA ILE A 165 -4.07 11.43 -5.49
C ILE A 165 -3.19 10.81 -4.40
N TYR A 166 -2.62 9.64 -4.70
CA TYR A 166 -1.56 9.02 -3.91
C TYR A 166 -0.19 9.46 -4.40
N ASN A 167 0.79 9.39 -3.50
CA ASN A 167 2.19 9.70 -3.78
C ASN A 167 2.41 11.07 -4.45
N PRO A 168 1.68 12.14 -4.04
CA PRO A 168 1.55 13.37 -4.84
C PRO A 168 2.86 14.11 -5.05
N LYS A 169 3.83 13.94 -4.15
CA LYS A 169 5.11 14.67 -4.17
C LYS A 169 6.22 13.82 -3.56
N SER A 170 7.46 14.15 -3.89
CA SER A 170 8.68 13.72 -3.17
C SER A 170 9.80 14.74 -3.43
N GLN A 171 11.02 14.45 -2.97
CA GLN A 171 12.18 15.27 -3.34
C GLN A 171 12.47 15.26 -4.84
N LYS A 172 12.18 14.14 -5.53
CA LYS A 172 12.39 13.98 -6.98
C LYS A 172 11.12 14.28 -7.79
N ARG A 173 9.94 14.00 -7.24
CA ARG A 173 8.64 14.28 -7.87
C ARG A 173 8.17 15.67 -7.50
N VAL A 174 8.52 16.64 -8.33
CA VAL A 174 8.29 18.07 -8.04
C VAL A 174 7.24 18.72 -8.95
N HIS A 175 6.98 18.17 -10.14
CA HIS A 175 6.09 18.78 -11.15
C HIS A 175 4.77 18.01 -11.34
N GLN A 176 4.73 16.72 -11.00
CA GLN A 176 3.63 15.80 -11.30
C GLN A 176 2.26 16.29 -10.79
N LEU A 177 2.22 16.84 -9.57
CA LEU A 177 0.99 17.41 -9.01
C LEU A 177 0.54 18.68 -9.74
N GLN A 178 1.49 19.54 -10.15
CA GLN A 178 1.20 20.76 -10.91
C GLN A 178 0.71 20.44 -12.32
N ASP A 179 1.30 19.46 -12.98
CA ASP A 179 0.88 19.01 -14.30
C ASP A 179 -0.48 18.32 -14.23
N THR A 180 -0.72 17.51 -13.19
CA THR A 180 -2.04 16.95 -12.91
C THR A 180 -3.08 18.05 -12.72
N GLN A 181 -2.77 19.11 -11.96
CA GLN A 181 -3.67 20.25 -11.81
C GLN A 181 -4.01 20.91 -13.16
N LYS A 182 -3.03 21.11 -14.04
CA LYS A 182 -3.26 21.69 -15.39
C LYS A 182 -4.23 20.83 -16.19
N ILE A 183 -4.00 19.51 -16.22
CA ILE A 183 -4.89 18.53 -16.87
C ILE A 183 -6.31 18.66 -16.31
N LEU A 184 -6.47 18.66 -14.99
CA LEU A 184 -7.79 18.75 -14.37
C LEU A 184 -8.52 20.07 -14.68
N LEU A 185 -7.81 21.18 -14.82
CA LEU A 185 -8.38 22.49 -15.16
C LEU A 185 -8.89 22.57 -16.61
N GLU A 186 -8.50 21.66 -17.49
CA GLU A 186 -9.08 21.55 -18.84
C GLU A 186 -10.51 20.99 -18.80
N HIS A 187 -10.86 20.23 -17.76
CA HIS A 187 -12.17 19.58 -17.61
C HIS A 187 -13.02 20.17 -16.48
N ARG A 188 -12.41 20.90 -15.55
CA ARG A 188 -13.05 21.36 -14.30
C ARG A 188 -12.86 22.84 -14.07
N LYS A 189 -13.79 23.42 -13.33
CA LYS A 189 -13.72 24.84 -12.96
C LYS A 189 -12.58 25.06 -11.95
N PRO A 190 -11.91 26.23 -11.98
CA PRO A 190 -10.93 26.59 -10.96
C PRO A 190 -11.48 26.63 -9.53
N THR A 191 -12.80 26.68 -9.38
CA THR A 191 -13.51 26.68 -8.09
C THR A 191 -13.90 25.28 -7.61
N THR A 192 -13.53 24.21 -8.33
CA THR A 192 -13.79 22.84 -7.89
C THR A 192 -13.09 22.57 -6.54
N PRO A 193 -13.80 22.04 -5.54
CA PRO A 193 -13.22 21.76 -4.22
C PRO A 193 -12.03 20.78 -4.29
N VAL A 194 -10.98 21.08 -3.52
CA VAL A 194 -9.79 20.24 -3.30
C VAL A 194 -9.38 20.32 -1.83
N ALA A 195 -8.72 19.29 -1.32
CA ALA A 195 -8.19 19.21 0.05
C ALA A 195 -6.84 18.48 0.05
#